data_AF-A0A2C9D5V1-F1
#
_entry.id   AF-A0A2C9D5V1-F1
#
_cell.length_a   1.000
_cell.length_b   1.000
_cell.length_c   1.000
_cell.angle_alpha   90.00
_cell.angle_beta   90.00
_cell.angle_gamma   90.00
#
_symmetry.space_group_name_H-M   'P 1'
#
loop_
_entity.id
_entity.type
_entity.pdbx_description
1 polymer ?
#
loop_
_entity_poly.entity_id
_entity_poly.type
_entity_poly.pdbx_seq_one_letter_code
_entity_poly.pdbx_strand_id
1 'polypeptide(L)'
;MSKPKSATVTLEFPIEEVDGTPLETPITQLTFRRMKAKDALTMEGIDGKTEAGFALYAALAGVEPAVIAELDTDDLTAITEKVAPLMGKSGEAMLRQAMAKAAAEAAKASGETSSSDSDGKPDAP
;
A
#
# COMPACT_ATOMS: atom_id res chain seq x y z
N MET A 1 21.88 15.53 -14.18
CA MET A 1 21.34 14.17 -14.44
C MET A 1 19.87 14.28 -14.80
N SER A 2 19.40 13.63 -15.86
CA SER A 2 17.98 13.63 -16.25
C SER A 2 17.17 12.82 -15.23
N LYS A 3 15.96 13.29 -14.88
CA LYS A 3 15.10 12.55 -13.94
C LYS A 3 14.55 11.29 -14.63
N PRO A 4 14.55 10.12 -13.98
CA PRO A 4 14.00 8.91 -14.57
C PRO A 4 12.51 9.09 -14.91
N LYS A 5 12.12 8.55 -16.07
CA LYS A 5 10.75 8.57 -16.57
C LYS A 5 10.00 7.26 -16.26
N SER A 6 10.76 6.21 -15.97
CA SER A 6 10.25 4.90 -15.58
C SER A 6 11.32 4.14 -14.77
N ALA A 7 10.90 3.08 -14.10
CA ALA A 7 11.75 2.08 -13.47
C ALA A 7 11.11 0.71 -13.65
N THR A 8 11.93 -0.29 -13.96
CA THR A 8 11.50 -1.69 -14.03
C THR A 8 12.08 -2.43 -12.85
N VAL A 9 11.24 -3.24 -12.20
CA VAL A 9 11.60 -4.11 -11.09
C VAL A 9 11.33 -5.53 -11.52
N THR A 10 12.36 -6.38 -11.49
CA THR A 10 12.23 -7.82 -11.64
C THR A 10 11.78 -8.37 -10.29
N LEU A 11 10.74 -9.20 -10.31
CA LEU A 11 10.20 -9.83 -9.11
C LEU A 11 11.07 -11.04 -8.76
N GLU A 12 11.44 -11.16 -7.50
CA GLU A 12 12.10 -12.36 -6.98
C GLU A 12 11.11 -13.53 -6.95
N PHE A 13 9.84 -13.22 -6.66
CA PHE A 13 8.75 -14.18 -6.65
C PHE A 13 7.73 -13.82 -7.75
N PRO A 14 7.74 -14.55 -8.87
CA PRO A 14 6.78 -14.32 -9.95
C PRO A 14 5.33 -14.48 -9.46
N ILE A 15 4.46 -13.60 -9.92
CA ILE A 15 3.02 -13.74 -9.67
C ILE A 15 2.46 -14.72 -10.70
N GLU A 16 1.98 -15.86 -10.23
CA GLU A 16 1.42 -16.93 -11.07
C GLU A 16 -0.11 -16.94 -11.06
N GLU A 17 -0.73 -16.33 -10.04
CA GLU A 17 -2.17 -16.31 -9.80
C GLU A 17 -2.57 -14.94 -9.24
N VAL A 18 -3.76 -14.45 -9.57
CA VAL A 18 -4.34 -13.22 -9.01
C VAL A 18 -5.79 -13.49 -8.62
N ASP A 19 -6.16 -13.22 -7.38
CA ASP A 19 -7.52 -13.45 -6.87
C ASP A 19 -8.04 -14.88 -7.11
N GLY A 20 -7.18 -15.89 -6.97
CA GLY A 20 -7.56 -17.28 -7.23
C GLY A 20 -7.60 -17.69 -8.70
N THR A 21 -7.23 -16.79 -9.61
CA THR A 21 -7.24 -17.04 -11.07
C THR A 21 -5.82 -17.17 -11.61
N PRO A 22 -5.42 -18.37 -12.10
CA PRO A 22 -4.10 -18.56 -12.69
C PRO A 22 -3.88 -17.68 -13.91
N LEU A 23 -2.70 -17.08 -14.01
CA LEU A 23 -2.30 -16.29 -15.16
C LEU A 23 -1.79 -17.18 -16.29
N GLU A 24 -2.11 -16.83 -17.54
CA GLU A 24 -1.53 -17.52 -18.70
C GLU A 24 -0.02 -17.34 -18.81
N THR A 25 0.51 -16.23 -18.27
CA THR A 25 1.94 -15.94 -18.22
C THR A 25 2.29 -15.31 -16.88
N PRO A 26 3.21 -15.90 -16.10
CA PRO A 26 3.64 -15.33 -14.83
C PRO A 26 4.21 -13.92 -15.00
N ILE A 27 3.84 -13.03 -14.09
CA ILE A 27 4.42 -11.69 -14.05
C ILE A 27 5.75 -11.82 -13.31
N THR A 28 6.85 -11.62 -14.04
CA THR A 28 8.22 -11.69 -13.51
C THR A 28 8.85 -10.30 -13.35
N GLN A 29 8.16 -9.26 -13.82
CA GLN A 29 8.64 -7.89 -13.76
C GLN A 29 7.48 -6.90 -13.84
N LEU A 30 7.61 -5.79 -13.12
CA LEU A 30 6.70 -4.66 -13.18
C LEU A 30 7.45 -3.40 -13.63
N THR A 31 6.88 -2.68 -14.58
CA THR A 31 7.44 -1.41 -15.07
C THR A 31 6.57 -0.26 -14.65
N PHE A 32 7.13 0.62 -13.82
CA PHE A 32 6.46 1.78 -13.29
C PHE A 32 6.83 3.02 -14.09
N ARG A 33 5.84 3.81 -14.49
CA ARG A 33 6.06 5.13 -15.08
C ARG A 33 6.09 6.22 -14.01
N ARG A 34 6.59 7.39 -14.41
CA ARG A 34 6.48 8.62 -13.61
C ARG A 34 5.03 8.94 -13.25
N MET A 35 4.82 9.33 -11.99
CA MET A 35 3.52 9.77 -11.49
C MET A 35 3.06 11.04 -12.22
N LYS A 36 1.78 11.09 -12.55
CA LYS A 36 1.06 12.24 -13.09
C LYS A 36 0.02 12.69 -12.06
N ALA A 37 -0.42 13.95 -12.15
CA ALA A 37 -1.39 14.51 -11.21
C ALA A 37 -2.68 13.67 -11.10
N LYS A 38 -3.14 13.09 -12.22
CA LYS A 38 -4.33 12.21 -12.25
C LYS A 38 -4.19 10.96 -11.37
N ASP A 39 -2.97 10.50 -11.11
CA ASP A 39 -2.73 9.30 -10.31
C ASP A 39 -2.86 9.58 -8.81
N ALA A 40 -2.80 10.86 -8.39
CA ALA A 40 -3.10 11.21 -7.01
C ALA A 40 -4.59 10.96 -6.67
N LEU A 41 -5.47 11.01 -7.68
CA LEU A 41 -6.90 10.80 -7.54
C LEU A 41 -7.25 9.32 -7.36
N THR A 42 -6.36 8.38 -7.69
CA THR A 42 -6.65 6.95 -7.53
C THR A 42 -6.69 6.51 -6.07
N MET A 43 -6.18 7.34 -5.16
CA MET A 43 -6.26 7.12 -3.72
C MET A 43 -7.50 7.77 -3.09
N GLU A 44 -8.19 8.65 -3.82
CA GLU A 44 -9.33 9.39 -3.30
C GLU A 44 -10.56 8.48 -3.17
N GLY A 45 -11.15 8.41 -1.98
CA GLY A 45 -12.32 7.57 -1.71
C GLY A 45 -12.01 6.11 -1.36
N ILE A 46 -10.74 5.74 -1.19
CA ILE A 46 -10.34 4.44 -0.62
C ILE A 46 -10.14 4.60 0.88
N ASP A 47 -10.93 3.88 1.68
CA ASP A 47 -10.89 3.95 3.14
C ASP A 47 -9.62 3.29 3.71
N GLY A 48 -9.16 2.21 3.07
CA GLY A 48 -7.95 1.47 3.43
C GLY A 48 -6.66 2.08 2.88
N LYS A 49 -5.69 2.39 3.74
CA LYS A 49 -4.43 3.04 3.32
C LYS A 49 -3.49 2.10 2.57
N THR A 50 -3.52 0.83 2.91
CA THR A 50 -2.81 -0.21 2.19
C THR A 50 -3.39 -0.37 0.78
N GLU A 51 -4.72 -0.44 0.68
CA GLU A 51 -5.44 -0.51 -0.61
C GLU A 51 -5.20 0.73 -1.47
N ALA A 52 -5.15 1.93 -0.86
CA ALA A 52 -4.81 3.16 -1.56
C ALA A 52 -3.37 3.13 -2.11
N GLY A 53 -2.42 2.59 -1.34
CA GLY A 53 -1.05 2.36 -1.78
C GLY A 53 -0.99 1.39 -2.97
N PHE A 54 -1.72 0.28 -2.89
CA PHE A 54 -1.81 -0.70 -3.97
C PHE A 54 -2.42 -0.09 -5.24
N ALA A 55 -3.50 0.67 -5.11
CA ALA A 55 -4.13 1.36 -6.22
C ALA A 55 -3.18 2.37 -6.89
N LEU A 56 -2.39 3.11 -6.09
CA LEU A 56 -1.38 4.01 -6.62
C LEU A 56 -0.29 3.26 -7.41
N TYR A 57 0.31 2.22 -6.83
CA TYR A 57 1.35 1.45 -7.51
C TYR A 57 0.83 0.76 -8.77
N ALA A 58 -0.39 0.21 -8.71
CA ALA A 58 -1.08 -0.39 -9.84
C ALA A 58 -1.27 0.61 -10.98
N ALA A 59 -1.72 1.84 -10.67
CA ALA A 59 -1.88 2.91 -11.66
C ALA A 59 -0.55 3.37 -12.30
N LEU A 60 0.56 3.25 -11.56
CA LEU A 60 1.90 3.54 -12.06
C LEU A 60 2.48 2.39 -12.91
N ALA A 61 2.14 1.14 -12.61
CA ALA A 61 2.53 -0.03 -13.38
C ALA A 61 1.59 -0.35 -14.56
N GLY A 62 0.38 0.22 -14.55
CA GLY A 62 -0.66 -0.10 -15.55
C GLY A 62 -1.26 -1.49 -15.35
N VAL A 63 -1.34 -1.96 -14.11
CA VAL A 63 -1.92 -3.27 -13.73
C VAL A 63 -3.11 -3.06 -12.79
N GLU A 64 -3.80 -4.14 -12.43
CA GLU A 64 -4.88 -4.11 -11.43
C GLU A 64 -4.33 -4.08 -9.99
N PRO A 65 -5.04 -3.48 -9.02
CA PRO A 65 -4.59 -3.47 -7.62
C PRO A 65 -4.37 -4.85 -7.03
N ALA A 66 -5.15 -5.86 -7.45
CA ALA A 66 -4.99 -7.25 -7.03
C ALA A 66 -3.60 -7.79 -7.37
N VAL A 67 -3.04 -7.46 -8.54
CA VAL A 67 -1.66 -7.82 -8.92
C VAL A 67 -0.63 -7.29 -7.91
N ILE A 68 -0.84 -6.07 -7.40
CA ILE A 68 0.05 -5.49 -6.39
C ILE A 68 -0.16 -6.13 -5.01
N ALA A 69 -1.37 -6.61 -4.72
CA ALA A 69 -1.67 -7.29 -3.47
C ALA A 69 -1.07 -8.71 -3.39
N GLU A 70 -0.83 -9.35 -4.53
CA GLU A 70 -0.13 -10.66 -4.63
C GLU A 70 1.39 -10.56 -4.46
N LEU A 71 1.95 -9.33 -4.45
CA LEU A 71 3.37 -9.16 -4.20
C LEU A 71 3.70 -9.56 -2.78
N ASP A 72 4.83 -10.26 -2.64
CA ASP A 72 5.39 -10.47 -1.32
C ASP A 72 5.95 -9.16 -0.75
N THR A 73 6.35 -9.21 0.53
CA THR A 73 6.81 -8.00 1.24
C THR A 73 8.17 -7.52 0.74
N ASP A 74 9.02 -8.41 0.22
CA ASP A 74 10.37 -8.10 -0.23
C ASP A 74 10.34 -7.39 -1.60
N ASP A 75 9.57 -7.91 -2.55
CA ASP A 75 9.28 -7.31 -3.85
C ASP A 75 8.55 -5.97 -3.69
N LEU A 76 7.57 -5.87 -2.77
CA LEU A 76 6.89 -4.61 -2.47
C LEU A 76 7.86 -3.54 -1.91
N THR A 77 8.83 -3.95 -1.10
CA THR A 77 9.88 -3.08 -0.58
C THR A 77 10.79 -2.60 -1.71
N ALA A 78 11.26 -3.52 -2.55
CA ALA A 78 12.09 -3.19 -3.71
C ALA A 78 11.38 -2.22 -4.68
N ILE A 79 10.09 -2.44 -4.92
CA ILE A 79 9.24 -1.53 -5.71
C ILE A 79 9.17 -0.16 -5.07
N THR A 80 8.88 -0.06 -3.78
CA THR A 80 8.77 1.21 -3.06
C THR A 80 10.05 2.05 -3.21
N GLU A 81 11.22 1.43 -3.03
CA GLU A 81 12.52 2.10 -3.18
C GLU A 81 12.78 2.60 -4.61
N LYS A 82 12.43 1.78 -5.62
CA LYS A 82 12.66 2.11 -7.04
C LYS A 82 11.67 3.13 -7.58
N VAL A 83 10.45 3.16 -7.05
CA VAL A 83 9.35 4.01 -7.52
C VAL A 83 9.35 5.38 -6.82
N ALA A 84 9.87 5.50 -5.60
CA ALA A 84 9.93 6.79 -4.89
C ALA A 84 10.50 7.96 -5.75
N PRO A 85 11.60 7.81 -6.52
CA PRO A 85 12.10 8.86 -7.39
C PRO A 85 11.15 9.26 -8.55
N LEU A 86 10.25 8.36 -8.93
CA LEU A 86 9.25 8.56 -10.00
C LEU A 86 8.03 9.35 -9.53
N MET A 87 7.76 9.38 -8.23
CA MET A 87 6.64 10.13 -7.63
C MET A 87 6.92 11.64 -7.54
N GLY A 88 8.21 12.01 -7.44
CA GLY A 88 8.62 13.39 -7.19
C GLY A 88 8.25 13.88 -5.78
N LYS A 89 8.70 15.08 -5.41
CA LYS A 89 8.60 15.60 -4.03
C LYS A 89 7.16 15.59 -3.48
N SER A 90 6.17 15.87 -4.32
CA SER A 90 4.77 15.91 -3.92
C SER A 90 4.16 14.52 -3.76
N GLY A 91 4.50 13.55 -4.61
CA GLY A 91 4.00 12.19 -4.49
C GLY A 91 4.65 11.44 -3.32
N GLU A 92 5.94 11.69 -3.06
CA GLU A 92 6.64 11.19 -1.87
C GLU A 92 6.00 11.72 -0.58
N ALA A 93 5.61 13.00 -0.55
CA ALA A 93 4.89 13.59 0.58
C ALA A 93 3.50 12.96 0.78
N MET A 94 2.75 12.68 -0.31
CA MET A 94 1.45 12.00 -0.24
C MET A 94 1.58 10.57 0.30
N LEU A 95 2.54 9.79 -0.18
CA LEU A 95 2.77 8.42 0.31
C LEU A 95 3.12 8.42 1.80
N ARG A 96 4.01 9.34 2.22
CA ARG A 96 4.36 9.50 3.62
C ARG A 96 3.18 9.94 4.47
N GLN A 97 2.32 10.81 3.96
CA GLN A 97 1.10 11.24 4.65
C GLN A 97 0.09 10.10 4.76
N ALA A 98 -0.06 9.28 3.71
CA ALA A 98 -0.89 8.08 3.73
C ALA A 98 -0.39 7.08 4.79
N MET A 99 0.91 6.76 4.81
CA MET A 99 1.50 5.87 5.82
C MET A 99 1.45 6.43 7.24
N ALA A 100 1.73 7.72 7.44
CA ALA A 100 1.68 8.36 8.77
C ALA A 100 0.24 8.37 9.32
N LYS A 101 -0.75 8.64 8.47
CA LYS A 101 -2.15 8.53 8.85
C LYS A 101 -2.50 7.07 9.18
N ALA A 102 -1.92 6.06 8.51
CA ALA A 102 -2.15 4.62 8.79
C ALA A 102 -1.72 4.24 10.21
N ALA A 103 -0.50 4.64 10.58
CA ALA A 103 0.01 4.41 11.93
C ALA A 103 -0.86 5.08 13.01
N ALA A 104 -1.37 6.29 12.74
CA ALA A 104 -2.23 7.01 13.68
C ALA A 104 -3.61 6.36 13.88
N GLU A 105 -4.20 5.77 12.84
CA GLU A 105 -5.49 5.04 12.95
C GLU A 105 -5.33 3.67 13.61
N ALA A 106 -4.25 2.94 13.31
CA ALA A 106 -3.94 1.67 13.99
C ALA A 106 -3.71 1.88 15.50
N ALA A 107 -3.09 3.01 15.89
CA ALA A 107 -2.94 3.40 17.29
C ALA A 107 -4.28 3.78 17.96
N LYS A 108 -5.27 4.26 17.19
CA LYS A 108 -6.60 4.60 17.73
C LYS A 108 -7.49 3.37 17.89
N ALA A 109 -7.36 2.38 17.01
CA ALA A 109 -8.09 1.11 17.08
C ALA A 109 -7.67 0.20 18.25
N SER A 110 -6.51 0.43 18.86
CA SER A 110 -6.00 -0.32 20.01
C SER A 110 -6.30 0.32 21.38
N GLY A 111 -6.98 1.48 21.40
CA GLY A 111 -7.20 2.29 22.61
C GLY A 111 -8.54 2.13 23.33
N GLU A 112 -9.48 1.30 22.84
CA GLU A 112 -10.87 1.30 23.34
C GLU A 112 -11.37 -0.09 23.76
N THR A 113 -10.70 -0.71 24.74
CA THR A 113 -11.27 -1.80 25.57
C THR A 113 -10.79 -1.70 27.01
N SER A 114 -11.19 -0.64 27.73
CA SER A 114 -11.15 -0.66 29.18
C SER A 114 -12.22 0.27 29.78
N SER A 115 -13.44 -0.24 29.90
CA SER A 115 -14.34 0.15 30.97
C SER A 115 -14.70 -1.11 31.75
N SER A 116 -13.88 -1.40 32.75
CA SER A 116 -14.16 -2.38 33.79
C SER A 116 -15.15 -1.78 34.78
N ASP A 117 -16.45 -1.98 34.55
CA ASP A 117 -17.46 -1.83 35.61
C ASP A 117 -17.65 -3.20 36.25
N SER A 118 -16.80 -3.50 37.24
CA SER A 118 -17.03 -4.57 38.21
C SER A 118 -17.53 -3.94 39.50
N ASP A 119 -18.84 -3.69 39.58
CA ASP A 119 -19.56 -3.41 40.82
C ASP A 119 -19.61 -4.69 41.68
N GLY A 120 -18.48 -5.00 42.32
CA GLY A 120 -18.39 -5.99 43.38
C GLY A 120 -18.55 -5.30 44.73
N LYS A 121 -19.80 -5.10 45.17
CA LYS A 121 -20.08 -4.66 46.54
C LYS A 121 -20.00 -5.88 47.48
N PRO A 122 -19.08 -5.91 48.47
CA PRO A 122 -19.14 -6.92 49.52
C PRO A 122 -20.08 -6.40 50.62
N ASP A 123 -21.25 -7.03 50.79
CA ASP A 123 -22.05 -6.84 52.00
C ASP A 123 -21.76 -8.01 52.96
N ALA A 124 -21.07 -7.66 54.05
CA ALA A 124 -21.03 -8.33 55.35
C ALA A 124 -21.20 -7.20 56.40
N PRO A 125 -21.64 -7.43 57.65
CA PRO A 125 -21.65 -8.69 58.42
C PRO A 125 -23.01 -9.36 58.63
#